data_AF-A0A9X3JRI7-F1
#
_entry.id   AF-A0A9X3JRI7-F1
#
_cell.length_a   1.000
_cell.length_b   1.000
_cell.length_c   1.000
_cell.angle_alpha   90.00
_cell.angle_beta   90.00
_cell.angle_gamma   90.00
#
_symmetry.space_group_name_H-M   'P 1'
#
loop_
_entity.id
_entity.type
_entity.pdbx_description
1 polymer ?
#
loop_
_entity_poly.entity_id
_entity_poly.type
_entity_poly.pdbx_seq_one_letter_code
_entity_poly.pdbx_strand_id
1 'polypeptide(L)' 'MSELLDHSVVVQASALARMSCCVACGGQDVGDHPGEFDPQDWVAVLVCLSCGHRWSVNC' A
#
# COMPACT_ATOMS: atom_id res chain seq x y z
N MET A 1 -6.52 -29.27 19.07
CA MET A 1 -5.65 -28.09 19.27
C MET A 1 -5.69 -27.33 17.96
N SER A 2 -6.34 -26.16 17.95
CA SER A 2 -6.62 -25.39 16.74
C SER A 2 -5.37 -24.64 16.30
N GLU A 3 -4.89 -24.94 15.09
CA GLU A 3 -3.83 -24.21 14.42
C GLU A 3 -4.48 -23.01 13.72
N LEU A 4 -4.68 -21.91 14.46
CA LEU A 4 -5.04 -20.62 13.88
C LEU A 4 -3.81 -20.14 13.10
N LEU A 5 -3.81 -20.43 11.81
CA LEU A 5 -2.80 -19.97 10.88
C LEU A 5 -2.86 -18.44 10.84
N ASP A 6 -1.89 -17.84 11.52
CA ASP A 6 -1.41 -16.47 11.37
C ASP A 6 -0.92 -16.27 9.93
N HIS A 7 -1.85 -16.22 8.98
CA HIS A 7 -1.60 -15.67 7.66
C HIS A 7 -1.79 -14.17 7.75
N SER A 8 -1.00 -13.51 8.60
CA SER A 8 -0.69 -12.11 8.41
C SER A 8 0.05 -12.03 7.08
N VAL A 9 -0.70 -11.89 5.98
CA VAL A 9 -0.12 -11.55 4.67
C VAL A 9 0.52 -10.20 4.88
N VAL A 10 1.83 -10.20 5.15
CA VAL A 10 2.63 -9.00 5.14
C VAL A 10 2.61 -8.55 3.69
N VAL A 11 1.69 -7.65 3.36
CA VAL A 11 1.67 -6.96 2.06
C VAL A 11 2.95 -6.15 2.03
N GLN A 12 4.02 -6.75 1.49
CA GLN A 12 5.28 -6.05 1.31
C GLN A 12 5.01 -4.85 0.42
N ALA A 13 5.33 -3.67 0.92
CA ALA A 13 5.28 -2.45 0.13
C ALA A 13 6.10 -2.63 -1.15
N SER A 14 5.50 -2.28 -2.28
CA SER A 14 6.08 -2.29 -3.61
C SER A 14 7.26 -1.32 -3.68
N ALA A 15 8.08 -1.44 -4.72
CA ALA A 15 9.17 -0.51 -4.95
C ALA A 15 8.66 0.94 -5.07
N LEU A 16 7.49 1.13 -5.70
CA LEU A 16 6.84 2.43 -5.83
C LEU A 16 6.48 3.01 -4.45
N ALA A 17 5.82 2.22 -3.60
CA ALA A 17 5.47 2.63 -2.24
C ALA A 17 6.71 3.03 -1.42
N ARG A 18 7.80 2.24 -1.49
CA ARG A 18 9.06 2.51 -0.76
C ARG A 18 9.80 3.77 -1.23
N MET A 19 9.57 4.22 -2.46
CA MET A 19 10.18 5.43 -3.02
C MET A 19 9.29 6.67 -2.88
N SER A 20 8.11 6.53 -2.26
CA SER A 20 7.12 7.59 -2.14
C SER A 20 7.07 8.18 -0.72
N CYS A 21 6.77 9.48 -0.63
CA CYS A 21 6.36 10.13 0.62
C CYS A 21 4.86 10.44 0.56
N CYS A 22 4.18 10.42 1.71
CA CYS A 22 2.79 10.82 1.77
C CYS A 22 2.62 12.30 1.41
N VAL A 23 1.79 12.58 0.41
CA VAL A 23 1.51 13.95 -0.05
C VAL A 23 0.77 14.81 0.97
N ALA A 24 0.08 14.19 1.94
CA ALA A 24 -0.71 14.90 2.95
C ALA A 24 0.10 15.26 4.20
N CYS A 25 0.96 14.36 4.69
CA CYS A 25 1.68 14.55 5.95
C CYS A 25 3.21 14.48 5.83
N GLY A 26 3.76 14.15 4.66
CA GLY A 26 5.19 13.97 4.44
C GLY A 26 5.80 12.69 5.03
N GLY A 27 4.98 11.80 5.61
CA GLY A 27 5.43 10.53 6.20
C GLY A 27 6.01 9.56 5.16
N GLN A 28 6.99 8.75 5.59
CA GLN A 28 7.69 7.77 4.75
C GLN A 28 7.07 6.36 4.81
N ASP A 29 6.21 6.09 5.78
CA ASP A 29 5.51 4.81 5.89
C ASP A 29 4.37 4.75 4.87
N VAL A 30 4.72 4.43 3.63
CA VAL A 30 3.79 4.25 2.52
C VAL A 30 3.76 2.77 2.12
N GLY A 31 2.56 2.24 1.97
CA GLY A 31 2.31 0.88 1.50
C GLY A 31 1.33 0.85 0.33
N ASP A 32 1.18 -0.32 -0.29
CA ASP A 32 0.13 -0.57 -1.26
C ASP A 32 -1.19 -0.88 -0.55
N HIS A 33 -2.30 -0.40 -1.10
CA HIS A 33 -3.60 -0.87 -0.68
C HIS A 33 -3.89 -2.22 -1.39
N PRO A 34 -4.06 -3.33 -0.65
CA PRO A 34 -4.34 -4.62 -1.27
C PRO A 34 -5.67 -4.59 -2.02
N GLY A 35 -5.72 -5.25 -3.18
CA GLY A 35 -6.93 -5.44 -3.99
C GLY A 35 -7.32 -4.27 -4.91
N GLU A 36 -6.60 -3.14 -4.87
CA GLU A 36 -6.93 -1.91 -5.59
C GLU A 36 -5.97 -1.65 -6.77
N PHE A 37 -5.30 -2.69 -7.28
CA PHE A 37 -4.51 -2.59 -8.50
C PHE A 37 -5.37 -2.93 -9.72
N ASP A 38 -5.53 -1.96 -10.63
CA ASP A 38 -6.16 -2.18 -11.93
C ASP A 38 -5.08 -2.38 -13.01
N PRO A 39 -4.90 -3.60 -13.53
CA PRO A 39 -3.90 -3.88 -14.56
C PRO A 39 -4.27 -3.35 -15.95
N GLN A 40 -5.54 -3.02 -16.22
CA GLN A 40 -5.94 -2.49 -17.53
C GLN A 40 -5.52 -1.02 -17.66
N ASP A 41 -5.72 -0.25 -16.59
CA ASP A 41 -5.40 1.17 -16.52
C ASP A 41 -4.03 1.45 -15.88
N TRP A 42 -3.31 0.40 -15.47
CA TRP A 42 -2.02 0.50 -14.76
C TRP A 42 -2.08 1.41 -13.52
N VAL A 43 -3.21 1.37 -12.81
CA VAL A 43 -3.45 2.18 -11.61
C VAL A 43 -3.13 1.37 -10.37
N ALA A 44 -2.27 1.89 -9.50
CA ALA A 44 -2.02 1.38 -8.16
C ALA A 44 -2.54 2.37 -7.11
N VAL A 45 -3.10 1.88 -6.01
CA VAL A 45 -3.49 2.72 -4.87
C VAL A 45 -2.46 2.57 -3.75
N LEU A 46 -1.88 3.70 -3.34
CA LEU A 46 -0.98 3.80 -2.20
C LEU A 46 -1.73 4.33 -0.97
N VAL A 47 -1.26 3.93 0.21
CA VAL A 47 -1.78 4.38 1.50
C VAL A 47 -0.63 4.76 2.43
N CYS A 48 -0.77 5.89 3.12
CA CYS A 48 0.14 6.26 4.20
C CYS A 48 -0.31 5.60 5.51
N LEU A 49 0.57 4.79 6.10
CA LEU A 49 0.28 4.08 7.35
C LEU A 49 0.32 5.01 8.58
N SER A 50 0.92 6.20 8.46
CA SER A 50 0.98 7.17 9.55
C SER A 50 -0.29 8.02 9.69
N CYS A 51 -0.92 8.43 8.57
CA CYS A 51 -2.08 9.32 8.57
C CYS A 51 -3.33 8.75 7.88
N GLY A 52 -3.23 7.58 7.24
CA GLY A 52 -4.32 6.91 6.55
C GLY A 52 -4.69 7.51 5.18
N HIS A 53 -3.97 8.53 4.70
CA HIS A 53 -4.25 9.16 3.41
C HIS A 53 -4.01 8.17 2.25
N ARG A 54 -4.89 8.18 1.25
CA ARG A 54 -4.88 7.28 0.09
C ARG A 54 -4.80 8.08 -1.20
N TRP A 55 -4.03 7.60 -2.16
CA TRP A 55 -3.95 8.21 -3.49
C TRP A 55 -3.64 7.18 -4.56
N SER A 56 -4.15 7.41 -5.76
CA SER A 56 -3.87 6.61 -6.94
C SER A 56 -2.61 7.10 -7.65
N VAL A 57 -1.83 6.16 -8.17
CA VAL A 57 -0.67 6.43 -9.03
C VAL A 57 -0.88 5.63 -10.32
N ASN A 58 -0.69 6.28 -11.46
CA ASN A 58 -0.67 5.63 -12.78
C ASN A 58 0.63 5.99 -13.51
N CYS A 59 0.95 5.25 -14.57
CA CYS A 59 2.06 5.54 -15.48
C CYS A 59 1.57 6.05 -16.85
#